data_AF-A0A091J9H7-F1
#
_entry.id   AF-A0A091J9H7-F1
#
_cell.length_a   1.000
_cell.length_b   1.000
_cell.length_c   1.000
_cell.angle_alpha   90.00
_cell.angle_beta   90.00
_cell.angle_gamma   90.00
#
_symmetry.space_group_name_H-M   'P 1'
#
loop_
_entity.id
_entity.type
_entity.pdbx_description
1 polymer ?
#
loop_
_entity_poly.entity_id
_entity_poly.type
_entity_poly.pdbx_seq_one_letter_code
_entity_poly.pdbx_strand_id
1 'polypeptide(L)'
;EDPSLERHFKGHRDAVTSVDFSLNKKQLASGSMDSCLMIWSMRPQMRAYRFVGHKDAVMCVQFSPSGHLVASGSRDKTVRLWVPSVKGESTVFKAHTATVRSVHFSSDGQSLVTASDDKTIKVWTVHRQKFLFSLSQHINWVRCARFSPDGRLIVSASDDKTVKLWDKTSRECIHSFCEHGGFVNHVDFHPSGTCIAAAGTDNTVKVWDVRMNRLLQHYQGNAVVNSLSFHPSGNYLVTASNDSTLKILDLLEGRLLYTLHGHQGPATCVAFSRAGDLFASGGSDEQVMVWKTNFDAADYGDVLKTQKSGTSVDGTHCILVEMDCGVHLKKTKTQDSGRKHVQQEEETSLANTLEHIMGQLDVLTQTVSILEQRLTLTEDKLKECLENQQKIIQNKTS
;
A
#
# COMPACT_ATOMS: atom_id res chain seq x y z
N GLU A 1 13.42 -10.53 -11.35
CA GLU A 1 13.38 -11.74 -10.50
C GLU A 1 11.99 -11.86 -9.90
N ASP A 2 11.61 -13.03 -9.43
CA ASP A 2 10.30 -13.22 -8.80
C ASP A 2 10.41 -13.02 -7.28
N PRO A 3 9.35 -12.55 -6.61
CA PRO A 3 9.33 -12.48 -5.15
C PRO A 3 9.55 -13.87 -4.57
N SER A 4 10.51 -13.99 -3.64
CA SER A 4 10.95 -15.27 -3.09
C SER A 4 10.87 -15.29 -1.57
N LEU A 5 10.58 -16.47 -1.00
CA LEU A 5 10.54 -16.65 0.44
C LEU A 5 11.97 -16.60 1.00
N GLU A 6 12.28 -15.61 1.82
CA GLU A 6 13.59 -15.48 2.45
C GLU A 6 13.65 -16.28 3.75
N ARG A 7 12.62 -16.14 4.60
CA ARG A 7 12.58 -16.75 5.93
C ARG A 7 11.17 -17.12 6.35
N HIS A 8 11.07 -18.11 7.22
CA HIS A 8 9.86 -18.42 7.95
C HIS A 8 10.17 -18.51 9.45
N PHE A 9 9.26 -18.00 10.26
CA PHE A 9 9.34 -18.02 11.71
C PHE A 9 8.18 -18.85 12.26
N LYS A 10 8.50 -19.72 13.23
CA LYS A 10 7.53 -20.49 14.01
C LYS A 10 7.77 -20.23 15.49
N GLY A 11 6.69 -20.06 16.25
CA GLY A 11 6.79 -19.90 17.70
C GLY A 11 5.52 -19.40 18.38
N HIS A 12 4.58 -18.82 17.63
CA HIS A 12 3.21 -18.64 18.08
C HIS A 12 2.53 -19.99 18.32
N ARG A 13 1.51 -20.00 19.17
CA ARG A 13 0.71 -21.20 19.50
C ARG A 13 -0.67 -21.21 18.87
N ASP A 14 -0.98 -20.17 18.12
CA ASP A 14 -2.27 -19.95 17.48
C ASP A 14 -2.07 -18.97 16.29
N ALA A 15 -3.11 -18.78 15.50
CA ALA A 15 -3.13 -17.95 14.30
C ALA A 15 -2.50 -16.58 14.53
N VAL A 16 -1.60 -16.19 13.62
CA VAL A 16 -1.04 -14.84 13.58
C VAL A 16 -2.14 -13.91 13.08
N THR A 17 -2.33 -12.75 13.70
CA THR A 17 -3.42 -11.82 13.35
C THR A 17 -2.90 -10.57 12.66
N SER A 18 -1.66 -10.18 12.93
CA SER A 18 -1.06 -8.94 12.42
C SER A 18 0.45 -9.03 12.45
N VAL A 19 1.09 -8.35 11.50
CA VAL A 19 2.54 -8.24 11.37
C VAL A 19 2.92 -6.80 11.02
N ASP A 20 4.07 -6.33 11.50
CA ASP A 20 4.63 -5.04 11.09
C ASP A 20 6.16 -5.02 11.21
N PHE A 21 6.82 -4.27 10.34
CA PHE A 21 8.28 -4.12 10.32
C PHE A 21 8.76 -2.92 11.12
N SER A 22 9.90 -3.09 11.78
CA SER A 22 10.65 -1.95 12.30
C SER A 22 11.24 -1.12 11.15
N LEU A 23 11.41 0.20 11.39
CA LEU A 23 12.01 1.12 10.42
C LEU A 23 13.37 0.65 9.90
N ASN A 24 14.19 0.05 10.76
CA ASN A 24 15.54 -0.39 10.44
C ASN A 24 15.62 -1.80 9.82
N LYS A 25 14.48 -2.46 9.53
CA LYS A 25 14.39 -3.86 9.03
C LYS A 25 15.05 -4.91 9.92
N LYS A 26 15.53 -4.56 11.12
CA LYS A 26 16.21 -5.50 12.02
C LYS A 26 15.22 -6.34 12.82
N GLN A 27 13.99 -5.86 12.95
CA GLN A 27 12.96 -6.47 13.78
C GLN A 27 11.64 -6.55 13.01
N LEU A 28 10.90 -7.61 13.30
CA LEU A 28 9.53 -7.83 12.83
C LEU A 28 8.68 -8.11 14.06
N ALA A 29 7.54 -7.45 14.18
CA ALA A 29 6.58 -7.69 15.25
C ALA A 29 5.42 -8.50 14.70
N SER A 30 4.93 -9.46 15.48
CA SER A 30 3.73 -10.22 15.18
C SER A 30 2.83 -10.32 16.41
N GLY A 31 1.53 -10.16 16.18
CA GLY A 31 0.48 -10.44 17.14
C GLY A 31 -0.22 -11.75 16.78
N SER A 32 -0.71 -12.48 17.79
CA SER A 32 -1.42 -13.74 17.60
C SER A 32 -2.63 -13.86 18.52
N MET A 33 -3.51 -14.77 18.14
CA MET A 33 -4.62 -15.24 18.96
C MET A 33 -4.16 -15.88 20.28
N ASP A 34 -2.89 -16.28 20.39
CA ASP A 34 -2.28 -16.82 21.61
C ASP A 34 -2.07 -15.79 22.74
N SER A 35 -2.65 -14.59 22.62
CA SER A 35 -2.53 -13.43 23.54
C SER A 35 -1.12 -12.88 23.71
N CYS A 36 -0.15 -13.35 22.92
CA CYS A 36 1.23 -12.91 22.96
C CYS A 36 1.58 -12.01 21.77
N LEU A 37 2.57 -11.16 22.00
CA LEU A 37 3.24 -10.41 20.94
C LEU A 37 4.67 -10.92 20.84
N MET A 38 5.14 -11.19 19.63
CA MET A 38 6.53 -11.60 19.39
C MET A 38 7.28 -10.54 18.59
N ILE A 39 8.52 -10.29 18.97
CA ILE A 39 9.46 -9.50 18.16
C ILE A 39 10.57 -10.42 17.70
N TRP A 40 10.59 -10.69 16.41
CA TRP A 40 11.59 -11.48 15.70
C TRP A 40 12.77 -10.59 15.33
N SER A 41 13.98 -11.13 15.41
CA SER A 41 15.14 -10.47 14.83
C SER A 41 15.46 -11.06 13.47
N MET A 42 15.75 -10.17 12.51
CA MET A 42 16.24 -10.57 11.18
C MET A 42 17.73 -10.97 11.20
N ARG A 43 18.41 -10.96 12.35
CA ARG A 43 19.78 -11.48 12.45
C ARG A 43 19.79 -12.99 12.69
N PRO A 44 20.60 -13.78 11.96
CA PRO A 44 20.57 -15.26 12.02
C PRO A 44 20.73 -15.87 13.42
N GLN A 45 21.35 -15.17 14.35
CA GLN A 45 21.69 -15.69 15.69
C GLN A 45 20.83 -15.14 16.83
N MET A 46 19.87 -14.26 16.57
CA MET A 46 19.05 -13.66 17.64
C MET A 46 17.71 -14.38 17.80
N ARG A 47 17.39 -14.73 19.06
CA ARG A 47 16.10 -15.29 19.46
C ARG A 47 14.99 -14.24 19.35
N ALA A 48 13.75 -14.71 19.18
CA ALA A 48 12.56 -13.87 19.27
C ALA A 48 12.26 -13.52 20.74
N TYR A 49 11.83 -12.28 20.99
CA TYR A 49 11.31 -11.88 22.28
C TYR A 49 9.81 -12.14 22.32
N ARG A 50 9.34 -12.81 23.38
CA ARG A 50 7.92 -13.05 23.63
C ARG A 50 7.45 -12.11 24.73
N PHE A 51 6.49 -11.25 24.39
CA PHE A 51 5.84 -10.33 25.32
C PHE A 51 4.46 -10.85 25.67
N VAL A 52 4.23 -11.01 26.97
CA VAL A 52 2.98 -11.49 27.55
C VAL A 52 2.42 -10.38 28.43
N GLY A 53 1.13 -10.07 28.26
CA GLY A 53 0.48 -9.07 29.11
C GLY A 53 -0.98 -8.82 28.75
N HIS A 54 -1.36 -8.95 27.49
CA HIS A 54 -2.78 -8.96 27.13
C HIS A 54 -3.47 -10.16 27.77
N LYS A 55 -4.74 -9.98 28.16
CA LYS A 55 -5.55 -11.04 28.79
C LYS A 55 -6.26 -11.93 27.78
N ASP A 56 -6.25 -11.53 26.51
CA ASP A 56 -6.97 -12.16 25.41
C ASP A 56 -6.20 -11.91 24.10
N ALA A 57 -6.67 -12.49 22.99
CA ALA A 57 -6.05 -12.43 21.67
C ALA A 57 -5.58 -11.02 21.27
N VAL A 58 -4.36 -10.94 20.75
CA VAL A 58 -3.82 -9.71 20.15
C VAL A 58 -4.34 -9.64 18.72
N MET A 59 -5.05 -8.58 18.36
CA MET A 59 -5.69 -8.44 17.05
C MET A 59 -4.83 -7.65 16.07
N CYS A 60 -4.00 -6.73 16.57
CA CYS A 60 -3.17 -5.87 15.74
C CYS A 60 -1.87 -5.51 16.45
N VAL A 61 -0.82 -5.29 15.66
CA VAL A 61 0.47 -4.79 16.11
C VAL A 61 1.00 -3.75 15.13
N GLN A 62 1.65 -2.70 15.64
CA GLN A 62 2.35 -1.74 14.79
C GLN A 62 3.56 -1.13 15.50
N PHE A 63 4.67 -0.96 14.80
CA PHE A 63 5.78 -0.13 15.24
C PHE A 63 5.44 1.36 15.11
N SER A 64 5.95 2.15 16.05
CA SER A 64 6.00 3.61 15.88
C SER A 64 6.89 3.96 14.70
N PRO A 65 6.65 5.10 14.01
CA PRO A 65 7.53 5.57 12.94
C PRO A 65 9.00 5.73 13.38
N SER A 66 9.23 6.07 14.65
CA SER A 66 10.56 6.15 15.25
C SER A 66 11.19 4.78 15.56
N GLY A 67 10.40 3.70 15.62
CA GLY A 67 10.83 2.35 15.99
C GLY A 67 11.08 2.14 17.49
N HIS A 68 10.87 3.14 18.34
CA HIS A 68 11.09 3.04 19.79
C HIS A 68 9.93 2.43 20.56
N LEU A 69 8.73 2.38 19.96
CA LEU A 69 7.55 1.81 20.58
C LEU A 69 6.87 0.82 19.63
N VAL A 70 6.17 -0.13 20.21
CA VAL A 70 5.24 -1.02 19.51
C VAL A 70 3.88 -0.87 20.16
N ALA A 71 2.84 -0.57 19.39
CA ALA A 71 1.46 -0.60 19.87
C ALA A 71 0.82 -1.95 19.56
N SER A 72 0.01 -2.46 20.49
CA SER A 72 -0.84 -3.62 20.26
C SER A 72 -2.26 -3.37 20.76
N GLY A 73 -3.23 -3.79 19.96
CA GLY A 73 -4.64 -3.83 20.33
C GLY A 73 -5.12 -5.26 20.54
N SER A 74 -5.97 -5.47 21.53
CA SER A 74 -6.44 -6.80 21.92
C SER A 74 -7.95 -6.87 22.09
N ARG A 75 -8.44 -8.11 22.03
CA ARG A 75 -9.81 -8.50 22.40
C ARG A 75 -10.14 -8.18 23.87
N ASP A 76 -9.12 -8.00 24.72
CA ASP A 76 -9.26 -7.59 26.12
C ASP A 76 -9.68 -6.11 26.32
N LYS A 77 -9.94 -5.39 25.21
CA LYS A 77 -10.43 -4.00 25.16
C LYS A 77 -9.35 -2.95 25.50
N THR A 78 -8.12 -3.39 25.69
CA THR A 78 -6.99 -2.53 26.02
C THR A 78 -6.05 -2.35 24.83
N VAL A 79 -5.31 -1.24 24.88
CA VAL A 79 -4.15 -1.02 24.03
C VAL A 79 -2.92 -0.98 24.92
N ARG A 80 -1.85 -1.65 24.48
CA ARG A 80 -0.56 -1.64 25.14
C ARG A 80 0.48 -0.99 24.24
N LEU A 81 1.34 -0.18 24.84
CA LEU A 81 2.54 0.35 24.21
C LEU A 81 3.74 -0.36 24.85
N TRP A 82 4.53 -1.03 24.03
CA TRP A 82 5.70 -1.81 24.42
C TRP A 82 6.98 -1.09 24.01
N VAL A 83 7.98 -1.16 24.87
CA VAL A 83 9.35 -0.81 24.50
C VAL A 83 10.02 -2.07 23.95
N PRO A 84 10.48 -2.10 22.69
CA PRO A 84 11.05 -3.28 22.02
C PRO A 84 12.46 -3.60 22.56
N SER A 85 12.51 -3.99 23.83
CA SER A 85 13.71 -4.34 24.60
C SER A 85 13.53 -5.72 25.23
N VAL A 86 14.64 -6.33 25.68
CA VAL A 86 14.63 -7.64 26.35
C VAL A 86 13.68 -7.68 27.56
N LYS A 87 13.55 -6.54 28.26
CA LYS A 87 12.69 -6.43 29.46
C LYS A 87 11.20 -6.40 29.14
N GLY A 88 10.81 -5.94 27.94
CA GLY A 88 9.42 -5.91 27.53
C GLY A 88 8.52 -5.00 28.35
N GLU A 89 9.06 -3.89 28.83
CA GLU A 89 8.28 -2.90 29.57
C GLU A 89 7.10 -2.42 28.72
N SER A 90 5.91 -2.40 29.33
CA SER A 90 4.68 -2.05 28.65
C SER A 90 3.82 -1.14 29.50
N THR A 91 3.19 -0.16 28.87
CA THR A 91 2.14 0.65 29.48
C THR A 91 0.80 0.27 28.88
N VAL A 92 -0.20 0.08 29.73
CA VAL A 92 -1.55 -0.34 29.31
C VAL A 92 -2.55 0.75 29.61
N PHE A 93 -3.47 0.98 28.68
CA PHE A 93 -4.64 1.83 28.92
C PHE A 93 -5.88 1.20 28.32
N LYS A 94 -7.03 1.45 28.97
CA LYS A 94 -8.33 0.99 28.49
C LYS A 94 -8.82 1.92 27.39
N ALA A 95 -8.70 1.48 26.14
CA ALA A 95 -9.06 2.31 25.00
C ALA A 95 -10.58 2.30 24.72
N HIS A 96 -11.18 1.11 24.75
CA HIS A 96 -12.54 0.88 24.25
C HIS A 96 -13.40 0.07 25.23
N THR A 97 -14.71 -0.02 24.95
CA THR A 97 -15.65 -0.85 25.73
C THR A 97 -15.80 -2.26 25.16
N ALA A 98 -15.36 -2.46 23.92
CA ALA A 98 -15.28 -3.73 23.22
C ALA A 98 -13.88 -3.95 22.61
N THR A 99 -13.73 -4.97 21.78
CA THR A 99 -12.45 -5.48 21.28
C THR A 99 -11.75 -4.43 20.41
N VAL A 100 -10.46 -4.20 20.63
CA VAL A 100 -9.67 -3.30 19.78
C VAL A 100 -9.12 -4.09 18.60
N ARG A 101 -9.58 -3.79 17.39
CA ARG A 101 -9.22 -4.53 16.17
C ARG A 101 -8.02 -3.95 15.44
N SER A 102 -7.82 -2.64 15.49
CA SER A 102 -6.74 -1.96 14.77
C SER A 102 -6.15 -0.84 15.62
N VAL A 103 -4.84 -0.67 15.49
CA VAL A 103 -4.07 0.46 16.01
C VAL A 103 -3.24 1.04 14.88
N HIS A 104 -3.17 2.36 14.79
CA HIS A 104 -2.31 3.02 13.81
C HIS A 104 -1.66 4.30 14.35
N PHE A 105 -0.34 4.41 14.26
CA PHE A 105 0.38 5.64 14.58
C PHE A 105 0.22 6.66 13.45
N SER A 106 0.18 7.95 13.82
CA SER A 106 0.40 9.03 12.84
C SER A 106 1.86 9.05 12.40
N SER A 107 2.14 9.66 11.24
CA SER A 107 3.50 9.75 10.68
C SER A 107 4.48 10.51 11.58
N ASP A 108 4.00 11.47 12.35
CA ASP A 108 4.78 12.19 13.38
C ASP A 108 5.04 11.36 14.66
N GLY A 109 4.38 10.20 14.81
CA GLY A 109 4.46 9.34 15.99
C GLY A 109 3.82 9.92 17.27
N GLN A 110 3.15 11.06 17.20
CA GLN A 110 2.58 11.74 18.38
C GLN A 110 1.13 11.31 18.67
N SER A 111 0.39 10.92 17.64
CA SER A 111 -0.99 10.47 17.73
C SER A 111 -1.12 8.97 17.45
N LEU A 112 -2.14 8.35 18.04
CA LEU A 112 -2.52 6.96 17.79
C LEU A 112 -4.03 6.92 17.52
N VAL A 113 -4.44 6.24 16.45
CA VAL A 113 -5.85 5.94 16.17
C VAL A 113 -6.13 4.48 16.49
N THR A 114 -7.29 4.23 17.10
CA THR A 114 -7.72 2.89 17.50
C THR A 114 -9.15 2.64 17.00
N ALA A 115 -9.40 1.44 16.47
CA ALA A 115 -10.71 1.01 15.97
C ALA A 115 -11.23 -0.20 16.75
N SER A 116 -12.54 -0.28 16.94
CA SER A 116 -13.15 -1.22 17.88
C SER A 116 -14.55 -1.70 17.49
N ASP A 117 -14.94 -2.82 18.09
CA ASP A 117 -16.30 -3.40 18.04
C ASP A 117 -17.33 -2.57 18.80
N ASP A 118 -16.90 -1.54 19.54
CA ASP A 118 -17.82 -0.57 20.14
C ASP A 118 -18.33 0.46 19.12
N LYS A 119 -18.04 0.24 17.83
CA LYS A 119 -18.48 1.04 16.68
C LYS A 119 -17.82 2.42 16.63
N THR A 120 -16.81 2.66 17.47
CA THR A 120 -16.11 3.94 17.54
C THR A 120 -14.67 3.83 17.09
N ILE A 121 -14.18 4.94 16.56
CA ILE A 121 -12.76 5.18 16.33
C ILE A 121 -12.33 6.20 17.37
N LYS A 122 -11.21 5.97 18.05
CA LYS A 122 -10.69 6.90 19.06
C LYS A 122 -9.28 7.35 18.70
N VAL A 123 -9.00 8.61 18.97
CA VAL A 123 -7.67 9.20 18.77
C VAL A 123 -7.06 9.55 20.11
N TRP A 124 -5.79 9.23 20.27
CA TRP A 124 -5.03 9.33 21.49
C TRP A 124 -3.72 10.08 21.24
N THR A 125 -3.21 10.75 22.27
CA THR A 125 -1.82 11.19 22.28
C THR A 125 -0.96 10.05 22.79
N VAL A 126 0.10 9.71 22.07
CA VAL A 126 1.07 8.67 22.46
C VAL A 126 1.81 9.11 23.71
N HIS A 127 2.27 10.37 23.74
CA HIS A 127 2.83 10.98 24.94
C HIS A 127 1.73 11.14 25.99
N ARG A 128 1.95 10.59 27.20
CA ARG A 128 1.00 10.56 28.33
C ARG A 128 -0.28 9.74 28.13
N GLN A 129 -0.45 9.06 27.00
CA GLN A 129 -1.58 8.13 26.75
C GLN A 129 -2.96 8.78 26.97
N LYS A 130 -3.09 10.05 26.58
CA LYS A 130 -4.31 10.82 26.83
C LYS A 130 -5.31 10.66 25.68
N PHE A 131 -6.57 10.43 26.02
CA PHE A 131 -7.68 10.47 25.07
C PHE A 131 -7.86 11.89 24.51
N LEU A 132 -8.03 12.01 23.19
CA LEU A 132 -8.31 13.28 22.52
C LEU A 132 -9.79 13.40 22.14
N PHE A 133 -10.26 12.54 21.24
CA PHE A 133 -11.65 12.53 20.77
C PHE A 133 -12.03 11.18 20.17
N SER A 134 -13.33 11.00 19.92
CA SER A 134 -13.91 9.81 19.29
C SER A 134 -14.75 10.19 18.07
N LEU A 135 -14.75 9.32 17.06
CA LEU A 135 -15.57 9.40 15.86
C LEU A 135 -16.56 8.23 15.88
N SER A 136 -17.86 8.53 15.83
CA SER A 136 -18.92 7.56 16.16
C SER A 136 -20.11 7.62 15.19
N GLN A 137 -19.87 7.39 13.91
CA GLN A 137 -20.90 7.37 12.86
C GLN A 137 -21.06 5.99 12.20
N HIS A 138 -20.17 5.05 12.48
CA HIS A 138 -20.35 3.67 12.04
C HIS A 138 -21.49 3.02 12.82
N ILE A 139 -22.33 2.26 12.13
CA ILE A 139 -23.49 1.59 12.73
C ILE A 139 -23.15 0.18 13.25
N ASN A 140 -22.00 -0.35 12.82
CA ASN A 140 -21.49 -1.67 13.19
C ASN A 140 -19.99 -1.61 13.54
N TRP A 141 -19.38 -2.77 13.81
CA TRP A 141 -18.00 -2.91 14.25
C TRP A 141 -16.99 -2.29 13.29
N VAL A 142 -16.07 -1.50 13.82
CA VAL A 142 -14.98 -0.91 13.03
C VAL A 142 -13.77 -1.85 13.06
N ARG A 143 -13.44 -2.42 11.91
CA ARG A 143 -12.36 -3.42 11.78
C ARG A 143 -10.99 -2.79 11.67
N CYS A 144 -10.88 -1.71 10.90
CA CYS A 144 -9.61 -1.04 10.65
C CYS A 144 -9.79 0.47 10.64
N ALA A 145 -8.79 1.19 11.15
CA ALA A 145 -8.66 2.62 10.95
C ALA A 145 -7.19 2.98 10.76
N ARG A 146 -6.91 3.88 9.81
CA ARG A 146 -5.55 4.31 9.44
C ARG A 146 -5.51 5.83 9.32
N PHE A 147 -4.36 6.40 9.68
CA PHE A 147 -4.06 7.80 9.38
C PHE A 147 -3.59 7.93 7.94
N SER A 148 -3.89 9.06 7.31
CA SER A 148 -3.22 9.46 6.08
C SER A 148 -1.73 9.75 6.33
N PRO A 149 -0.88 9.69 5.29
CA PRO A 149 0.54 9.98 5.42
C PRO A 149 0.85 11.38 5.97
N ASP A 150 0.00 12.37 5.66
CA ASP A 150 0.09 13.75 6.18
C ASP A 150 -0.51 13.91 7.59
N GLY A 151 -1.17 12.88 8.13
CA GLY A 151 -1.79 12.86 9.45
C GLY A 151 -3.05 13.72 9.60
N ARG A 152 -3.58 14.29 8.51
CA ARG A 152 -4.78 15.14 8.53
C ARG A 152 -6.08 14.36 8.44
N LEU A 153 -6.07 13.26 7.70
CA LEU A 153 -7.24 12.42 7.46
C LEU A 153 -7.12 11.11 8.21
N ILE A 154 -8.28 10.53 8.50
CA ILE A 154 -8.42 9.17 9.00
C ILE A 154 -9.35 8.43 8.05
N VAL A 155 -9.02 7.20 7.69
CA VAL A 155 -9.93 6.31 6.96
C VAL A 155 -10.29 5.14 7.86
N SER A 156 -11.52 4.66 7.78
CA SER A 156 -11.99 3.53 8.55
C SER A 156 -12.84 2.57 7.74
N ALA A 157 -12.73 1.28 8.07
CA ALA A 157 -13.45 0.17 7.48
C ALA A 157 -14.30 -0.54 8.54
N SER A 158 -15.52 -0.93 8.16
CA SER A 158 -16.54 -1.42 9.10
C SER A 158 -17.37 -2.58 8.54
N ASP A 159 -18.00 -3.31 9.46
CA ASP A 159 -19.02 -4.34 9.21
C ASP A 159 -20.35 -3.77 8.70
N ASP A 160 -20.49 -2.44 8.68
CA ASP A 160 -21.61 -1.78 8.01
C ASP A 160 -21.46 -1.69 6.49
N LYS A 161 -20.41 -2.33 5.94
CA LYS A 161 -20.08 -2.37 4.52
C LYS A 161 -19.62 -1.01 3.96
N THR A 162 -19.31 -0.06 4.83
CA THR A 162 -18.85 1.27 4.43
C THR A 162 -17.38 1.49 4.78
N VAL A 163 -16.73 2.26 3.92
CA VAL A 163 -15.45 2.91 4.22
C VAL A 163 -15.73 4.39 4.45
N LYS A 164 -15.34 4.93 5.60
CA LYS A 164 -15.55 6.35 5.92
C LYS A 164 -14.23 7.10 5.95
N LEU A 165 -14.25 8.31 5.41
CA LEU A 165 -13.14 9.25 5.46
C LEU A 165 -13.49 10.39 6.43
N TRP A 166 -12.56 10.70 7.32
CA TRP A 166 -12.75 11.65 8.40
C TRP A 166 -11.66 12.71 8.36
N ASP A 167 -12.03 13.96 8.66
CA ASP A 167 -11.06 15.00 8.93
C ASP A 167 -10.75 15.02 10.44
N LYS A 168 -9.46 14.95 10.78
CA LYS A 168 -8.97 15.02 12.15
C LYS A 168 -9.29 16.37 12.80
N THR A 169 -9.33 17.46 12.02
CA THR A 169 -9.48 18.83 12.52
C THR A 169 -10.94 19.15 12.82
N SER A 170 -11.83 18.95 11.84
CA SER A 170 -13.26 19.14 12.04
C SER A 170 -13.88 18.07 12.96
N ARG A 171 -13.31 16.85 12.93
CA ARG A 171 -13.82 15.64 13.59
C ARG A 171 -15.13 15.14 12.97
N GLU A 172 -15.34 15.45 11.69
CA GLU A 172 -16.52 15.05 10.93
C GLU A 172 -16.17 14.04 9.84
N CYS A 173 -17.18 13.26 9.43
CA CYS A 173 -17.07 12.36 8.28
C CYS A 173 -17.22 13.18 7.00
N ILE A 174 -16.14 13.26 6.22
CA ILE A 174 -16.10 13.95 4.93
C ILE A 174 -16.89 13.16 3.89
N HIS A 175 -16.67 11.84 3.84
CA HIS A 175 -17.26 10.99 2.82
C HIS A 175 -17.46 9.55 3.31
N SER A 176 -18.43 8.86 2.72
CA SER A 176 -18.78 7.47 3.04
C SER A 176 -18.92 6.68 1.74
N PHE A 177 -17.97 5.78 1.48
CA PHE A 177 -17.98 4.88 0.34
C PHE A 177 -18.82 3.64 0.69
N CYS A 178 -19.91 3.42 -0.05
CA CYS A 178 -20.90 2.36 0.21
C CYS A 178 -20.92 1.27 -0.88
N GLU A 179 -19.84 1.16 -1.66
CA GLU A 179 -19.82 0.30 -2.84
C GLU A 179 -19.54 -1.18 -2.53
N HIS A 180 -19.12 -1.53 -1.32
CA HIS A 180 -18.85 -2.93 -0.96
C HIS A 180 -20.13 -3.72 -0.71
N GLY A 181 -20.20 -4.93 -1.27
CA GLY A 181 -21.33 -5.85 -1.06
C GLY A 181 -21.26 -6.59 0.28
N GLY A 182 -20.05 -6.69 0.83
CA GLY A 182 -19.71 -7.38 2.07
C GLY A 182 -19.09 -6.47 3.13
N PHE A 183 -18.64 -7.08 4.23
CA PHE A 183 -17.94 -6.39 5.30
C PHE A 183 -16.56 -5.95 4.85
N VAL A 184 -16.09 -4.80 5.33
CA VAL A 184 -14.76 -4.30 4.98
C VAL A 184 -13.78 -4.65 6.09
N ASN A 185 -12.83 -5.54 5.81
CA ASN A 185 -11.88 -6.08 6.78
C ASN A 185 -10.72 -5.13 7.05
N HIS A 186 -10.16 -4.53 6.01
CA HIS A 186 -8.97 -3.72 6.09
C HIS A 186 -9.05 -2.55 5.13
N VAL A 187 -8.38 -1.45 5.51
CA VAL A 187 -8.23 -0.25 4.67
C VAL A 187 -6.83 0.29 4.87
N ASP A 188 -6.27 0.91 3.84
CA ASP A 188 -4.98 1.59 3.91
C ASP A 188 -4.93 2.78 2.97
N PHE A 189 -4.04 3.73 3.26
CA PHE A 189 -3.76 4.85 2.38
C PHE A 189 -2.61 4.53 1.45
N HIS A 190 -2.71 4.99 0.21
CA HIS A 190 -1.57 5.04 -0.68
C HIS A 190 -0.48 5.97 -0.08
N PRO A 191 0.83 5.67 -0.24
CA PRO A 191 1.91 6.48 0.35
C PRO A 191 1.89 7.97 -0.02
N SER A 192 1.38 8.32 -1.20
CA SER A 192 1.18 9.72 -1.63
C SER A 192 0.01 10.42 -0.93
N GLY A 193 -0.89 9.67 -0.28
CA GLY A 193 -2.14 10.17 0.32
C GLY A 193 -3.27 10.46 -0.68
N THR A 194 -3.09 10.21 -1.98
CA THR A 194 -4.09 10.53 -3.01
C THR A 194 -5.20 9.48 -3.13
N CYS A 195 -4.91 8.24 -2.77
CA CYS A 195 -5.82 7.11 -2.93
C CYS A 195 -5.95 6.31 -1.65
N ILE A 196 -7.06 5.58 -1.52
CA ILE A 196 -7.29 4.60 -0.46
C ILE A 196 -7.63 3.25 -1.09
N ALA A 197 -7.18 2.16 -0.49
CA ALA A 197 -7.62 0.81 -0.86
C ALA A 197 -8.33 0.15 0.31
N ALA A 198 -9.38 -0.62 0.02
CA ALA A 198 -10.07 -1.44 1.00
C ALA A 198 -10.28 -2.87 0.50
N ALA A 199 -10.23 -3.80 1.46
CA ALA A 199 -10.42 -5.22 1.27
C ALA A 199 -11.73 -5.66 1.92
N GLY A 200 -12.54 -6.39 1.17
CA GLY A 200 -13.85 -6.85 1.61
C GLY A 200 -14.00 -8.37 1.73
N THR A 201 -15.07 -8.77 2.42
CA THR A 201 -15.59 -10.16 2.40
C THR A 201 -16.40 -10.49 1.16
N ASP A 202 -16.60 -9.53 0.26
CA ASP A 202 -17.17 -9.73 -1.08
C ASP A 202 -16.13 -10.23 -2.09
N ASN A 203 -14.95 -10.65 -1.60
CA ASN A 203 -13.81 -11.09 -2.40
C ASN A 203 -13.23 -10.00 -3.31
N THR A 204 -13.53 -8.73 -3.02
CA THR A 204 -13.05 -7.60 -3.82
C THR A 204 -12.02 -6.76 -3.07
N VAL A 205 -11.13 -6.15 -3.85
CA VAL A 205 -10.28 -5.05 -3.41
C VAL A 205 -10.62 -3.85 -4.28
N LYS A 206 -10.99 -2.75 -3.64
CA LYS A 206 -11.41 -1.52 -4.29
C LYS A 206 -10.43 -0.40 -3.94
N VAL A 207 -10.08 0.41 -4.93
CA VAL A 207 -9.19 1.56 -4.77
C VAL A 207 -9.95 2.81 -5.21
N TRP A 208 -10.01 3.82 -4.34
CA TRP A 208 -10.67 5.09 -4.61
C TRP A 208 -9.70 6.26 -4.60
N ASP A 209 -9.99 7.28 -5.40
CA ASP A 209 -9.36 8.59 -5.29
C ASP A 209 -10.01 9.38 -4.15
N VAL A 210 -9.19 9.91 -3.25
CA VAL A 210 -9.64 10.64 -2.05
C VAL A 210 -10.20 12.03 -2.40
N ARG A 211 -9.69 12.68 -3.44
CA ARG A 211 -10.11 14.04 -3.83
C ARG A 211 -11.38 14.02 -4.67
N MET A 212 -11.45 13.08 -5.61
CA MET A 212 -12.60 12.93 -6.51
C MET A 212 -13.71 12.05 -5.94
N ASN A 213 -13.44 11.31 -4.85
CA ASN A 213 -14.36 10.33 -4.24
C ASN A 213 -14.89 9.31 -5.27
N ARG A 214 -14.04 8.87 -6.19
CA ARG A 214 -14.41 7.96 -7.28
C ARG A 214 -13.61 6.67 -7.19
N LEU A 215 -14.26 5.56 -7.46
CA LEU A 215 -13.60 4.27 -7.67
C LEU A 215 -12.66 4.36 -8.87
N LEU A 216 -11.38 4.09 -8.65
CA LEU A 216 -10.36 4.02 -9.69
C LEU A 216 -10.19 2.61 -10.21
N GLN A 217 -10.08 1.65 -9.29
CA GLN A 217 -9.80 0.25 -9.62
C GLN A 217 -10.62 -0.69 -8.79
N HIS A 218 -10.99 -1.81 -9.43
CA HIS A 218 -11.76 -2.88 -8.83
C HIS A 218 -11.13 -4.22 -9.20
N TYR A 219 -10.60 -4.90 -8.19
CA TYR A 219 -9.97 -6.20 -8.34
C TYR A 219 -10.87 -7.25 -7.71
N GLN A 220 -11.33 -8.19 -8.52
CA GLN A 220 -12.12 -9.31 -8.05
C GLN A 220 -11.23 -10.53 -7.84
N GLY A 221 -11.24 -11.05 -6.62
CA GLY A 221 -10.54 -12.26 -6.23
C GLY A 221 -11.47 -13.45 -6.06
N ASN A 222 -10.88 -14.60 -5.72
CA ASN A 222 -11.59 -15.87 -5.55
C ASN A 222 -12.05 -16.09 -4.11
N ALA A 223 -11.56 -15.29 -3.15
CA ALA A 223 -11.82 -15.46 -1.74
C ALA A 223 -11.76 -14.13 -0.98
N VAL A 224 -12.24 -14.18 0.26
CA VAL A 224 -12.25 -13.04 1.19
C VAL A 224 -10.85 -12.51 1.38
N VAL A 225 -10.71 -11.19 1.35
CA VAL A 225 -9.43 -10.51 1.60
C VAL A 225 -9.42 -10.02 3.04
N ASN A 226 -8.45 -10.50 3.81
CA ASN A 226 -8.34 -10.24 5.25
C ASN A 226 -7.53 -8.97 5.54
N SER A 227 -6.46 -8.74 4.76
CA SER A 227 -5.53 -7.64 4.96
C SER A 227 -4.92 -7.19 3.64
N LEU A 228 -4.46 -5.94 3.61
CA LEU A 228 -3.80 -5.33 2.47
C LEU A 228 -2.70 -4.39 2.96
N SER A 229 -1.69 -4.17 2.13
CA SER A 229 -0.62 -3.20 2.39
C SER A 229 -0.09 -2.63 1.09
N PHE A 230 0.04 -1.30 1.04
CA PHE A 230 0.69 -0.64 -0.10
C PHE A 230 2.20 -0.76 -0.03
N HIS A 231 2.81 -0.92 -1.20
CA HIS A 231 4.25 -0.80 -1.34
C HIS A 231 4.67 0.69 -1.19
N PRO A 232 5.81 1.01 -0.54
CA PRO A 232 6.24 2.39 -0.35
C PRO A 232 6.41 3.22 -1.62
N SER A 233 6.75 2.60 -2.75
CA SER A 233 6.80 3.27 -4.07
C SER A 233 5.42 3.68 -4.59
N GLY A 234 4.34 3.09 -4.07
CA GLY A 234 2.97 3.36 -4.48
C GLY A 234 2.46 2.56 -5.68
N ASN A 235 3.34 1.86 -6.40
CA ASN A 235 2.95 1.17 -7.63
C ASN A 235 2.32 -0.20 -7.39
N TYR A 236 2.52 -0.79 -6.21
CA TYR A 236 2.10 -2.16 -5.92
C TYR A 236 1.24 -2.24 -4.66
N LEU A 237 0.33 -3.19 -4.65
CA LEU A 237 -0.50 -3.55 -3.51
C LEU A 237 -0.40 -5.06 -3.25
N VAL A 238 -0.15 -5.44 -2.01
CA VAL A 238 -0.20 -6.86 -1.60
C VAL A 238 -1.45 -7.12 -0.79
N THR A 239 -2.09 -8.26 -1.02
CA THR A 239 -3.31 -8.68 -0.36
C THR A 239 -3.15 -10.08 0.22
N ALA A 240 -3.73 -10.30 1.41
CA ALA A 240 -3.78 -11.60 2.07
C ALA A 240 -5.21 -12.14 2.05
N SER A 241 -5.37 -13.35 1.53
CA SER A 241 -6.67 -13.95 1.29
C SER A 241 -6.93 -15.20 2.11
N ASN A 242 -8.21 -15.49 2.32
CA ASN A 242 -8.67 -16.67 3.07
C ASN A 242 -8.42 -17.99 2.33
N ASP A 243 -8.10 -17.94 1.03
CA ASP A 243 -7.72 -19.08 0.20
C ASP A 243 -6.25 -19.51 0.37
N SER A 244 -5.57 -19.05 1.42
CA SER A 244 -4.14 -19.25 1.71
C SER A 244 -3.16 -18.56 0.74
N THR A 245 -3.66 -17.80 -0.23
CA THR A 245 -2.82 -17.10 -1.19
C THR A 245 -2.51 -15.67 -0.78
N LEU A 246 -1.36 -15.19 -1.22
CA LEU A 246 -1.00 -13.78 -1.20
C LEU A 246 -0.98 -13.29 -2.64
N LYS A 247 -1.65 -12.18 -2.94
CA LYS A 247 -1.68 -11.63 -4.30
C LYS A 247 -0.99 -10.28 -4.34
N ILE A 248 -0.20 -10.06 -5.39
CA ILE A 248 0.49 -8.79 -5.64
C ILE A 248 -0.13 -8.18 -6.89
N LEU A 249 -0.69 -6.99 -6.73
CA LEU A 249 -1.41 -6.24 -7.74
C LEU A 249 -0.56 -5.05 -8.19
N ASP A 250 -0.53 -4.82 -9.50
CA ASP A 250 -0.01 -3.59 -10.10
C ASP A 250 -1.12 -2.55 -10.15
N LEU A 251 -0.85 -1.40 -9.53
CA LEU A 251 -1.76 -0.25 -9.48
C LEU A 251 -1.59 0.67 -10.70
N LEU A 252 -0.47 0.61 -11.43
CA LEU A 252 -0.30 1.39 -12.66
C LEU A 252 -1.08 0.75 -13.80
N GLU A 253 -0.90 -0.56 -13.97
CA GLU A 253 -1.52 -1.31 -15.07
C GLU A 253 -2.88 -1.89 -14.70
N GLY A 254 -3.24 -1.93 -13.41
CA GLY A 254 -4.53 -2.43 -12.98
C GLY A 254 -4.66 -3.96 -13.04
N ARG A 255 -3.55 -4.71 -13.00
CA ARG A 255 -3.55 -6.18 -13.15
C ARG A 255 -2.92 -6.93 -11.98
N LEU A 256 -3.27 -8.21 -11.87
CA LEU A 256 -2.62 -9.15 -10.95
C LEU A 256 -1.26 -9.54 -11.52
N LEU A 257 -0.18 -9.34 -10.75
CA LEU A 257 1.18 -9.71 -11.14
C LEU A 257 1.54 -11.11 -10.64
N TYR A 258 1.40 -11.34 -9.34
CA TYR A 258 1.82 -12.60 -8.72
C TYR A 258 0.73 -13.17 -7.81
N THR A 259 0.61 -14.49 -7.81
CA THR A 259 -0.12 -15.26 -6.79
C THR A 259 0.86 -16.17 -6.08
N LEU A 260 1.14 -15.86 -4.82
CA LEU A 260 2.12 -16.54 -4.00
C LEU A 260 1.42 -17.55 -3.10
N HIS A 261 2.04 -18.72 -3.01
CA HIS A 261 1.59 -19.83 -2.19
C HIS A 261 2.69 -20.14 -1.17
N GLY A 262 2.29 -20.42 0.06
CA GLY A 262 3.24 -20.77 1.12
C GLY A 262 2.53 -21.18 2.41
N HIS A 263 1.53 -20.40 2.82
CA HIS A 263 0.72 -20.72 3.98
C HIS A 263 -0.12 -21.98 3.78
N GLN A 264 -0.26 -22.79 4.82
CA GLN A 264 -1.06 -24.03 4.82
C GLN A 264 -2.52 -23.80 5.26
N GLY A 265 -2.92 -22.55 5.43
CA GLY A 265 -4.26 -22.13 5.80
C GLY A 265 -4.48 -20.65 5.44
N PRO A 266 -5.65 -20.08 5.78
CA PRO A 266 -5.95 -18.67 5.55
C PRO A 266 -4.79 -17.72 5.90
N ALA A 267 -4.41 -16.87 4.95
CA ALA A 267 -3.50 -15.76 5.20
C ALA A 267 -4.30 -14.62 5.84
N THR A 268 -3.92 -14.23 7.05
CA THR A 268 -4.69 -13.32 7.89
C THR A 268 -4.19 -11.88 7.76
N CYS A 269 -2.89 -11.70 7.58
CA CYS A 269 -2.25 -10.40 7.59
C CYS A 269 -1.06 -10.33 6.64
N VAL A 270 -0.79 -9.12 6.16
CA VAL A 270 0.37 -8.81 5.33
C VAL A 270 0.83 -7.38 5.57
N ALA A 271 2.14 -7.14 5.50
CA ALA A 271 2.71 -5.80 5.59
C ALA A 271 3.99 -5.69 4.76
N PHE A 272 4.12 -4.63 3.97
CA PHE A 272 5.40 -4.26 3.39
C PHE A 272 6.34 -3.64 4.43
N SER A 273 7.64 -3.86 4.24
CA SER A 273 8.66 -3.10 4.95
C SER A 273 8.64 -1.65 4.49
N ARG A 274 9.07 -0.73 5.36
CA ARG A 274 9.05 0.72 5.10
C ARG A 274 9.88 1.15 3.88
N ALA A 275 10.84 0.33 3.46
CA ALA A 275 11.66 0.62 2.28
C ALA A 275 11.18 -0.08 1.00
N GLY A 276 10.37 -1.13 1.12
CA GLY A 276 9.82 -1.85 -0.03
C GLY A 276 10.45 -3.22 -0.32
N ASP A 277 11.73 -3.42 0.02
CA ASP A 277 12.53 -4.61 -0.36
C ASP A 277 12.02 -5.94 0.21
N LEU A 278 11.22 -5.89 1.27
CA LEU A 278 10.67 -7.06 1.95
C LEU A 278 9.18 -6.85 2.23
N PHE A 279 8.42 -7.94 2.30
CA PHE A 279 7.12 -7.97 2.98
C PHE A 279 7.01 -9.21 3.88
N ALA A 280 6.11 -9.13 4.84
CA ALA A 280 5.82 -10.22 5.78
C ALA A 280 4.36 -10.60 5.66
N SER A 281 4.08 -11.88 5.83
CA SER A 281 2.73 -12.42 5.91
C SER A 281 2.59 -13.29 7.16
N GLY A 282 1.40 -13.26 7.75
CA GLY A 282 1.01 -14.14 8.85
C GLY A 282 -0.19 -14.97 8.43
N GLY A 283 -0.22 -16.21 8.91
CA GLY A 283 -1.29 -17.15 8.62
C GLY A 283 -1.92 -17.76 9.86
N SER A 284 -3.04 -18.43 9.63
CA SER A 284 -3.67 -19.33 10.58
C SER A 284 -2.85 -20.59 10.87
N ASP A 285 -1.81 -20.85 10.06
CA ASP A 285 -0.84 -21.92 10.24
C ASP A 285 0.23 -21.62 11.30
N GLU A 286 0.04 -20.56 12.10
CA GLU A 286 0.92 -20.12 13.19
C GLU A 286 2.30 -19.63 12.69
N GLN A 287 2.46 -19.45 11.37
CA GLN A 287 3.71 -19.06 10.76
C GLN A 287 3.72 -17.58 10.40
N VAL A 288 4.90 -16.97 10.54
CA VAL A 288 5.20 -15.67 9.97
C VAL A 288 6.24 -15.89 8.87
N MET A 289 5.88 -15.57 7.63
CA MET A 289 6.76 -15.69 6.47
C MET A 289 7.28 -14.31 6.06
N VAL A 290 8.55 -14.22 5.70
CA VAL A 290 9.19 -13.01 5.18
C VAL A 290 9.67 -13.28 3.77
N TRP A 291 9.23 -12.42 2.87
CA TRP A 291 9.43 -12.53 1.44
C TRP A 291 10.27 -11.36 0.97
N LYS A 292 11.22 -11.65 0.08
CA LYS A 292 12.01 -10.63 -0.60
C LYS A 292 11.30 -10.17 -1.85
N THR A 293 11.17 -8.86 -1.98
CA THR A 293 10.71 -8.21 -3.20
C THR A 293 11.90 -7.71 -3.99
N ASN A 294 11.70 -7.57 -5.29
CA ASN A 294 12.66 -6.99 -6.22
C ASN A 294 12.00 -5.88 -7.04
N PHE A 295 10.89 -5.33 -6.52
CA PHE A 295 10.07 -4.33 -7.21
C PHE A 295 10.79 -3.01 -7.43
N ASP A 296 11.77 -2.68 -6.58
CA ASP A 296 12.56 -1.44 -6.65
C ASP A 296 13.96 -1.64 -7.27
N ALA A 297 14.29 -2.84 -7.77
CA ALA A 297 15.63 -3.14 -8.29
C ALA A 297 15.88 -2.57 -9.71
N ALA A 298 14.83 -2.19 -10.42
CA ALA A 298 14.91 -1.45 -11.67
C ALA A 298 14.07 -0.19 -11.51
N ASP A 299 14.67 0.97 -11.80
CA ASP A 299 13.93 2.21 -11.87
C ASP A 299 12.84 2.03 -12.93
N TYR A 300 11.56 2.05 -12.52
CA TYR A 300 10.44 1.69 -13.39
C TYR A 300 10.37 2.60 -14.64
N GLY A 301 10.96 3.80 -14.55
CA GLY A 301 11.17 4.70 -15.68
C GLY A 301 12.04 4.12 -16.81
N ASP A 302 13.01 3.27 -16.50
CA ASP A 302 13.87 2.63 -17.50
C ASP A 302 13.21 1.40 -18.12
N VAL A 303 12.31 0.72 -17.39
CA VAL A 303 11.46 -0.36 -17.93
C VAL A 303 10.42 0.20 -18.92
N LEU A 304 9.83 1.37 -18.60
CA LEU A 304 8.93 2.08 -19.52
C LEU A 304 9.66 2.60 -20.77
N LYS A 305 10.92 3.02 -20.65
CA LYS A 305 11.75 3.42 -21.81
C LYS A 305 12.14 2.23 -22.68
N THR A 306 12.48 1.08 -22.08
CA THR A 306 12.85 -0.13 -22.84
C THR A 306 11.67 -0.74 -23.58
N GLN A 307 10.45 -0.64 -23.04
CA GLN A 307 9.24 -1.02 -23.79
C GLN A 307 8.91 -0.08 -24.95
N LYS A 308 9.26 1.22 -24.87
CA LYS A 308 9.18 2.14 -26.02
C LYS A 308 10.23 1.87 -27.09
N SER A 309 11.41 1.35 -26.74
CA SER A 309 12.45 0.98 -27.71
C SER A 309 12.27 -0.42 -28.34
N GLY A 310 11.35 -1.24 -27.83
CA GLY A 310 11.14 -2.62 -28.27
C GLY A 310 10.20 -2.81 -29.47
N THR A 311 9.51 -1.75 -29.92
CA THR A 311 8.64 -1.77 -31.10
C THR A 311 9.31 -1.10 -32.31
N SER A 312 10.43 -1.67 -32.78
CA SER A 312 10.90 -1.48 -34.15
C SER A 312 11.74 -2.68 -34.58
N VAL A 313 11.13 -3.61 -35.30
CA VAL A 313 11.76 -4.65 -36.15
C VAL A 313 11.27 -4.30 -37.56
N ASP A 314 12.04 -4.19 -38.64
CA ASP A 314 13.35 -4.70 -39.05
C ASP A 314 13.87 -3.78 -40.17
N GLY A 315 15.18 -3.75 -40.45
CA GLY A 315 15.69 -3.08 -41.67
C GLY A 315 17.18 -2.75 -41.71
N THR A 316 18.01 -3.77 -41.85
CA THR A 316 19.27 -3.83 -42.64
C THR A 316 20.15 -2.58 -42.88
N HIS A 317 21.44 -2.80 -42.56
CA HIS A 317 22.67 -2.38 -43.26
C HIS A 317 23.41 -1.05 -42.92
N CYS A 318 24.70 -1.27 -42.59
CA CYS A 318 25.91 -0.52 -42.96
C CYS A 318 26.57 0.50 -41.99
N ILE A 319 27.62 -0.01 -41.30
CA ILE A 319 29.05 0.42 -41.25
C ILE A 319 29.38 1.92 -41.47
N LEU A 320 30.07 2.54 -40.49
CA LEU A 320 31.43 3.16 -40.58
C LEU A 320 31.69 4.09 -39.36
N VAL A 321 32.65 3.73 -38.49
CA VAL A 321 33.98 4.39 -38.24
C VAL A 321 33.90 5.49 -37.17
N GLU A 322 34.44 5.25 -35.96
CA GLU A 322 35.79 5.66 -35.46
C GLU A 322 35.95 7.20 -35.45
N MET A 323 36.53 7.90 -34.46
CA MET A 323 37.64 7.60 -33.56
C MET A 323 37.78 8.77 -32.56
N ASP A 324 38.33 8.47 -31.38
CA ASP A 324 39.19 9.26 -30.48
C ASP A 324 39.19 10.80 -30.44
N CYS A 325 39.18 11.34 -29.21
CA CYS A 325 40.43 11.84 -28.59
C CYS A 325 40.23 12.27 -27.13
N GLY A 326 41.07 11.76 -26.24
CA GLY A 326 41.19 12.22 -24.86
C GLY A 326 42.14 13.41 -24.72
N VAL A 327 41.97 14.19 -23.65
CA VAL A 327 43.05 14.99 -23.05
C VAL A 327 42.84 15.09 -21.54
N HIS A 328 43.85 14.64 -20.78
CA HIS A 328 44.04 14.99 -19.38
C HIS A 328 44.75 16.35 -19.27
N LEU A 329 44.30 17.21 -18.35
CA LEU A 329 45.21 18.16 -17.68
C LEU A 329 44.66 18.60 -16.31
N LYS A 330 45.39 18.25 -15.25
CA LYS A 330 45.30 18.89 -13.93
C LYS A 330 46.06 20.23 -13.96
N LYS A 331 45.49 21.27 -13.34
CA LYS A 331 46.22 22.13 -12.38
C LYS A 331 45.28 23.03 -11.57
N THR A 332 45.78 23.35 -10.39
CA THR A 332 45.16 23.87 -9.16
C THR A 332 45.05 25.39 -9.05
N LYS A 333 44.08 25.82 -8.21
CA LYS A 333 44.03 26.94 -7.22
C LYS A 333 43.34 28.28 -7.54
N THR A 334 42.49 28.62 -6.55
CA THR A 334 42.10 29.93 -5.94
C THR A 334 41.07 30.87 -6.58
N GLN A 335 39.91 30.90 -5.90
CA GLN A 335 39.05 32.03 -5.46
C GLN A 335 38.50 33.08 -6.45
N ASP A 336 37.17 33.22 -6.35
CA ASP A 336 36.35 34.44 -6.43
C ASP A 336 35.66 34.80 -7.77
N SER A 337 34.43 34.31 -7.97
CA SER A 337 33.40 34.97 -8.81
C SER A 337 32.00 34.33 -8.65
N GLY A 338 31.41 34.38 -7.45
CA GLY A 338 30.14 33.74 -7.09
C GLY A 338 28.85 34.46 -7.50
N ARG A 339 28.82 35.20 -8.62
CA ARG A 339 27.59 35.97 -9.00
C ARG A 339 27.16 35.94 -10.46
N LYS A 340 27.87 35.20 -11.33
CA LYS A 340 27.44 34.95 -12.72
C LYS A 340 26.96 33.51 -12.99
N HIS A 341 27.24 32.57 -12.08
CA HIS A 341 26.87 31.16 -12.26
C HIS A 341 25.39 30.87 -11.97
N VAL A 342 24.75 31.65 -11.08
CA VAL A 342 23.37 31.39 -10.64
C VAL A 342 22.32 31.76 -11.71
N GLN A 343 22.53 32.82 -12.48
CA GLN A 343 21.61 33.20 -13.55
C GLN A 343 21.66 32.24 -14.75
N GLN A 344 22.83 31.66 -15.04
CA GLN A 344 23.02 30.75 -16.17
C GLN A 344 22.49 29.33 -15.84
N GLU A 345 22.54 28.92 -14.57
CA GLU A 345 21.90 27.69 -14.08
C GLU A 345 20.36 27.79 -14.02
N GLU A 346 19.81 28.95 -13.66
CA GLU A 346 18.36 29.18 -13.68
C GLU A 346 17.81 29.17 -15.11
N GLU A 347 18.45 29.84 -16.07
CA GLU A 347 18.03 29.83 -17.49
C GLU A 347 18.10 28.44 -18.13
N THR A 348 19.15 27.66 -17.83
CA THR A 348 19.26 26.28 -18.33
C THR A 348 18.26 25.34 -17.66
N SER A 349 17.94 25.54 -16.37
CA SER A 349 16.88 24.78 -15.70
C SER A 349 15.51 25.09 -16.29
N LEU A 350 15.23 26.35 -16.62
CA LEU A 350 13.96 26.77 -17.21
C LEU A 350 13.80 26.21 -18.64
N ALA A 351 14.86 26.25 -19.44
CA ALA A 351 14.88 25.66 -20.79
C ALA A 351 14.60 24.15 -20.74
N ASN A 352 15.23 23.42 -19.80
CA ASN A 352 14.99 22.00 -19.61
C ASN A 352 13.54 21.70 -19.19
N THR A 353 12.93 22.55 -18.35
CA THR A 353 11.51 22.39 -17.98
C THR A 353 10.57 22.66 -19.17
N LEU A 354 10.89 23.63 -20.02
CA LEU A 354 10.12 23.94 -21.22
C LEU A 354 10.19 22.83 -22.25
N GLU A 355 11.37 22.26 -22.50
CA GLU A 355 11.53 21.09 -23.37
C GLU A 355 10.75 19.88 -22.85
N HIS A 356 10.74 19.66 -21.53
CA HIS A 356 9.96 18.59 -20.92
C HIS A 356 8.44 18.81 -21.09
N ILE A 357 7.96 20.06 -20.95
CA ILE A 357 6.55 20.40 -21.18
C ILE A 357 6.18 20.22 -22.66
N MET A 358 7.03 20.62 -23.58
CA MET A 358 6.82 20.40 -25.02
C MET A 358 6.75 18.91 -25.35
N GLY A 359 7.65 18.10 -24.79
CA GLY A 359 7.61 16.64 -24.95
C GLY A 359 6.33 16.01 -24.38
N GLN A 360 5.82 16.51 -23.26
CA GLN A 360 4.53 16.05 -22.70
C GLN A 360 3.33 16.44 -23.58
N LEU A 361 3.36 17.63 -24.19
CA LEU A 361 2.33 18.08 -25.12
C LEU A 361 2.32 17.22 -26.39
N ASP A 362 3.48 16.91 -26.97
CA ASP A 362 3.57 16.04 -28.15
C ASP A 362 3.02 14.63 -27.88
N VAL A 363 3.34 14.07 -26.70
CA VAL A 363 2.79 12.76 -26.29
C VAL A 363 1.27 12.85 -26.13
N LEU A 364 0.74 13.92 -25.53
CA LEU A 364 -0.71 14.13 -25.43
C LEU A 364 -1.36 14.21 -26.81
N THR A 365 -0.80 14.99 -27.74
CA THR A 365 -1.33 15.11 -29.11
C THR A 365 -1.34 13.77 -29.84
N GLN A 366 -0.29 12.96 -29.70
CA GLN A 366 -0.26 11.61 -30.27
C GLN A 366 -1.31 10.69 -29.64
N THR A 367 -1.50 10.74 -28.32
CA THR A 367 -2.52 9.92 -27.64
C THR A 367 -3.93 10.29 -28.07
N VAL A 368 -4.23 11.58 -28.26
CA VAL A 368 -5.53 12.05 -28.76
C VAL A 368 -5.76 11.54 -30.18
N SER A 369 -4.76 11.64 -31.07
CA SER A 369 -4.88 11.14 -32.44
C SER A 369 -5.15 9.62 -32.50
N ILE A 370 -4.49 8.83 -31.65
CA ILE A 370 -4.74 7.38 -31.56
C ILE A 370 -6.16 7.09 -31.04
N LEU A 371 -6.65 7.87 -30.07
CA LEU A 371 -8.01 7.72 -29.54
C LEU A 371 -9.06 8.07 -30.61
N GLU A 372 -8.84 9.12 -31.40
CA GLU A 372 -9.72 9.47 -32.54
C GLU A 372 -9.75 8.36 -33.60
N GLN A 373 -8.61 7.79 -33.95
CA GLN A 373 -8.53 6.64 -34.87
C GLN A 373 -9.25 5.40 -34.33
N ARG A 374 -9.16 5.13 -33.02
CA ARG A 374 -9.88 4.02 -32.41
C ARG A 374 -11.39 4.27 -32.36
N LEU A 375 -11.80 5.49 -32.06
CA LEU A 375 -13.21 5.88 -32.02
C LEU A 375 -13.86 5.73 -33.41
N THR A 376 -13.23 6.27 -34.45
CA THR A 376 -13.69 6.13 -35.84
C THR A 376 -13.80 4.66 -36.25
N LEU A 377 -12.82 3.82 -35.91
CA LEU A 377 -12.87 2.39 -36.19
C LEU A 377 -13.99 1.66 -35.43
N THR A 378 -14.32 2.09 -34.21
CA THR A 378 -15.48 1.55 -33.48
C THR A 378 -16.82 1.99 -34.08
N GLU A 379 -16.92 3.23 -34.56
CA GLU A 379 -18.11 3.74 -35.23
C GLU A 379 -18.38 2.98 -36.55
N ASP A 380 -17.34 2.71 -37.33
CA ASP A 380 -17.46 1.97 -38.59
C ASP A 380 -17.89 0.51 -38.35
N LYS A 381 -17.32 -0.16 -37.34
CA LYS A 381 -17.77 -1.50 -36.94
C LYS A 381 -19.21 -1.52 -36.46
N LEU A 382 -19.66 -0.46 -35.77
CA LEU A 382 -21.03 -0.34 -35.32
C LEU A 382 -21.99 -0.18 -36.52
N LYS A 383 -21.63 0.63 -37.52
CA LYS A 383 -22.39 0.78 -38.76
C LYS A 383 -22.51 -0.55 -39.51
N GLU A 384 -21.41 -1.28 -39.67
CA GLU A 384 -21.40 -2.59 -40.33
C GLU A 384 -22.32 -3.59 -39.61
N CYS A 385 -22.29 -3.60 -38.27
CA CYS A 385 -23.19 -4.44 -37.48
C CYS A 385 -24.66 -4.07 -37.70
N LEU A 386 -24.97 -2.78 -37.82
CA LEU A 386 -26.33 -2.29 -38.04
C LEU A 386 -26.86 -2.66 -39.43
N GLU A 387 -26.01 -2.54 -40.46
CA GLU A 387 -26.34 -2.96 -41.84
C GLU A 387 -26.56 -4.47 -41.93
N ASN A 388 -25.72 -5.26 -41.26
CA ASN A 388 -25.87 -6.71 -41.20
C ASN A 388 -27.17 -7.11 -40.48
N GLN A 389 -27.54 -6.41 -39.41
CA GLN A 389 -28.80 -6.63 -38.71
C GLN A 389 -30.02 -6.32 -39.60
N GLN A 390 -29.96 -5.23 -40.39
CA GLN A 390 -31.03 -4.88 -41.34
C GLN A 390 -31.19 -5.94 -42.45
N LYS A 391 -30.09 -6.47 -43.00
CA LYS A 391 -30.12 -7.57 -43.99
C LYS A 391 -30.75 -8.84 -43.41
N ILE A 392 -30.43 -9.19 -42.16
CA ILE A 392 -31.03 -10.34 -41.48
C ILE A 392 -32.54 -10.16 -41.29
N ILE A 393 -32.99 -8.95 -40.95
CA ILE A 393 -34.41 -8.65 -40.79
C ILE A 393 -35.15 -8.75 -42.13
N GLN A 394 -34.61 -8.18 -43.21
CA GLN A 394 -35.22 -8.25 -44.55
C GLN A 394 -35.32 -9.69 -45.08
N ASN A 395 -34.31 -10.53 -44.82
CA ASN A 395 -34.32 -11.95 -45.19
C ASN A 395 -35.30 -12.80 -44.35
N LYS A 396 -35.76 -12.32 -43.19
CA LYS A 396 -36.77 -13.00 -42.37
C LYS A 396 -38.21 -12.61 -42.74
N THR A 397 -38.38 -11.47 -43.40
CA THR A 397 -39.69 -10.92 -43.81
C THR A 397 -40.03 -11.18 -45.29
N SER A 398 -39.10 -11.75 -46.05
CA SER A 398 -39.28 -12.24 -47.43
C SER A 398 -39.47 -13.74 -47.40
#